data_AF-A0A6L3IIZ7-F1
#
_entry.id   AF-A0A6L3IIZ7-F1
#
_cell.length_a   1.000
_cell.length_b   1.000
_cell.length_c   1.000
_cell.angle_alpha   90.00
_cell.angle_beta   90.00
_cell.angle_gamma   90.00
#
_symmetry.space_group_name_H-M   'P 1'
#
loop_
_entity.id
_entity.type
_entity.pdbx_description
1 polymer ?
#
loop_
_entity_poly.entity_id
_entity_poly.type
_entity_poly.pdbx_seq_one_letter_code
_entity_poly.pdbx_strand_id
1 'polypeptide(L)' 'DYDTLIIGSPIWGGLLSSPVKSFLSGYDLSGKKILPFCTHGGSGTAQSVDNIRKLCPHAEILLFMAVKLQTLGMK' A
#
# COMPACT_ATOMS: atom_id res chain seq x y z
N ASP A 1 -5.92 16.50 -12.91
CA ASP A 1 -6.42 15.71 -11.79
C ASP A 1 -6.46 14.24 -12.12
N TYR A 2 -6.26 13.39 -11.11
CA TYR A 2 -6.36 11.94 -11.24
C TYR A 2 -7.56 11.45 -10.43
N ASP A 3 -8.32 10.50 -10.99
CA ASP A 3 -9.45 9.87 -10.30
C ASP A 3 -9.01 8.64 -9.50
N THR A 4 -7.99 7.93 -10.00
CA THR A 4 -7.48 6.69 -9.41
C THR A 4 -5.98 6.80 -9.19
N LEU A 5 -5.53 6.40 -7.99
CA LEU A 5 -4.12 6.27 -7.64
C LEU A 5 -3.76 4.81 -7.45
N ILE A 6 -2.74 4.34 -8.18
CA ILE A 6 -2.12 3.03 -7.94
C ILE A 6 -0.93 3.26 -7.01
N ILE A 7 -0.99 2.72 -5.79
CA ILE A 7 0.00 3.02 -4.74
C ILE A 7 0.73 1.74 -4.36
N GLY A 8 2.04 1.72 -4.62
CA GLY A 8 2.94 0.64 -4.24
C GLY A 8 3.71 0.94 -2.95
N SER A 9 3.81 -0.03 -2.04
CA SER A 9 4.69 0.06 -0.87
C SER A 9 5.47 -1.23 -0.62
N PRO A 10 6.77 -1.20 -0.31
CA PRO A 10 7.38 -2.34 0.35
C PRO A 10 6.77 -2.52 1.75
N ILE A 11 6.72 -3.77 2.22
CA ILE A 11 6.38 -4.09 3.61
C ILE A 11 7.62 -4.00 4.48
N TRP A 12 7.61 -3.07 5.45
CA TRP A 12 8.66 -2.90 6.45
C TRP A 12 8.09 -3.22 7.83
N GLY A 13 8.58 -4.29 8.46
CA GLY A 13 8.10 -4.72 9.78
C GLY A 13 6.59 -5.01 9.83
N GLY A 14 5.99 -5.47 8.72
CA GLY A 14 4.56 -5.76 8.62
C GLY A 14 3.67 -4.54 8.30
N LEU A 15 4.26 -3.36 8.10
CA LEU A 15 3.56 -2.11 7.83
C LEU A 15 3.93 -1.52 6.47
N LEU A 16 3.15 -0.52 6.02
CA LEU A 16 3.55 0.34 4.90
C LEU A 16 4.87 1.05 5.23
N SER A 17 5.66 1.31 4.20
CA SER A 17 6.87 2.11 4.30
C SER A 17 6.56 3.53 4.77
N SER A 18 7.49 4.12 5.52
CA SER A 18 7.33 5.49 6.02
C SER A 18 7.06 6.51 4.91
N PRO A 19 7.74 6.48 3.75
CA PRO A 19 7.44 7.42 2.66
C PRO A 19 6.01 7.33 2.14
N VAL A 20 5.46 6.13 1.98
CA VAL A 20 4.07 5.95 1.54
C VAL A 20 3.09 6.41 2.61
N LYS A 21 3.37 6.16 3.89
CA LYS A 21 2.55 6.70 4.99
C LYS A 21 2.52 8.23 4.96
N SER A 22 3.68 8.88 4.84
CA SER A 22 3.79 10.33 4.76
C SER A 22 3.02 10.91 3.58
N PHE A 23 3.09 10.26 2.41
CA PHE A 23 2.28 10.63 1.26
C PHE A 23 0.78 10.54 1.57
N LEU A 24 0.30 9.40 2.06
CA LEU A 24 -1.12 9.20 2.34
C LEU A 24 -1.67 10.16 3.41
N SER A 25 -0.85 10.55 4.39
CA SER A 25 -1.23 11.54 5.41
C SER A 25 -1.13 13.00 4.95
N GLY A 26 -0.36 13.26 3.89
CA GLY A 26 -0.01 14.61 3.45
C GLY A 26 -0.98 15.20 2.43
N TYR A 27 -1.92 14.42 1.91
CA TYR A 27 -2.86 14.83 0.87
C TYR A 27 -4.31 14.48 1.25
N ASP A 28 -5.24 15.37 0.91
CA ASP A 28 -6.66 15.04 0.91
C ASP A 28 -6.98 14.17 -0.32
N LEU A 29 -7.28 12.90 -0.06
CA LEU A 29 -7.64 11.92 -1.08
C LEU A 29 -9.13 11.58 -1.06
N SER A 30 -9.96 12.46 -0.48
CA SER A 30 -11.41 12.31 -0.43
C SER A 30 -12.01 12.16 -1.83
N GLY A 31 -12.87 11.16 -2.01
CA GLY A 31 -13.52 10.87 -3.30
C GLY A 31 -12.60 10.24 -4.35
N LYS A 32 -11.33 9.96 -4.04
CA LYS A 32 -10.41 9.26 -4.94
C LYS A 32 -10.52 7.75 -4.78
N LYS A 33 -10.17 7.03 -5.85
CA LYS A 33 -9.97 5.58 -5.81
C LYS A 33 -8.50 5.27 -5.55
N ILE A 34 -8.22 4.35 -4.64
CA ILE A 34 -6.87 3.88 -4.36
C ILE A 34 -6.82 2.39 -4.67
N LEU A 35 -5.92 1.99 -5.57
CA LEU A 35 -5.56 0.60 -5.87
C LEU A 35 -4.20 0.28 -5.23
N PRO A 36 -4.18 -0.22 -3.99
CA PRO A 36 -2.93 -0.47 -3.29
C PRO A 36 -2.31 -1.81 -3.66
N PHE A 37 -0.98 -1.84 -3.79
CA PHE A 37 -0.21 -3.07 -3.83
C PHE A 37 1.00 -2.99 -2.90
N CYS A 38 1.47 -4.15 -2.45
CA CYS A 38 2.69 -4.21 -1.66
C CYS A 38 3.65 -5.30 -2.14
N THR A 39 4.95 -5.07 -1.94
CA THR A 39 5.97 -6.09 -2.12
C THR A 39 6.45 -6.58 -0.75
N HIS A 40 6.63 -7.90 -0.59
CA HIS A 40 7.10 -8.48 0.67
C HIS A 40 8.04 -9.67 0.46
N GLY A 41 9.00 -9.84 1.36
CA GLY A 41 9.96 -10.97 1.33
C GLY A 41 9.38 -12.30 1.83
N GLY A 42 8.15 -12.32 2.36
CA GLY A 42 7.51 -13.53 2.87
C GLY A 42 6.74 -13.33 4.19
N SER A 43 6.90 -12.18 4.83
CA SER A 43 6.20 -11.77 6.06
C SER A 43 4.69 -11.56 5.91
N GLY A 44 4.15 -11.68 4.69
CA GLY A 44 2.76 -11.33 4.39
C GLY A 44 2.49 -9.82 4.49
N THR A 45 1.21 -9.46 4.66
CA THR A 45 0.70 -8.09 4.50
C THR A 45 -0.09 -7.57 5.70
N ALA A 46 -0.02 -8.28 6.83
CA ALA A 46 -1.07 -8.41 7.84
C ALA A 46 -1.76 -7.11 8.33
N GLN A 47 -1.13 -5.95 8.23
CA GLN A 47 -1.69 -4.66 8.68
C GLN A 47 -1.60 -3.54 7.65
N SER A 48 -1.12 -3.82 6.44
CA SER A 48 -0.83 -2.78 5.43
C SER A 48 -2.10 -2.15 4.84
N VAL A 49 -3.13 -2.94 4.52
CA VAL A 49 -4.39 -2.45 3.95
C VAL A 49 -5.16 -1.59 4.96
N ASP A 50 -5.23 -2.03 6.20
CA ASP A 50 -5.95 -1.30 7.26
C ASP A 50 -5.32 0.06 7.54
N ASN A 51 -4.00 0.19 7.40
CA ASN A 51 -3.33 1.47 7.51
C ASN A 51 -3.77 2.45 6.43
N ILE A 52 -3.94 1.99 5.18
CA ILE A 52 -4.43 2.84 4.09
C ILE A 52 -5.86 3.30 4.37
N ARG A 53 -6.73 2.39 4.83
CA ARG A 53 -8.11 2.73 5.20
C ARG A 53 -8.16 3.77 6.33
N LYS A 54 -7.27 3.68 7.31
CA LYS A 54 -7.16 4.64 8.41
C LYS A 54 -6.63 6.00 7.98
N LEU A 55 -5.63 6.02 7.09
CA LEU A 55 -5.02 7.26 6.59
C LEU A 55 -5.91 7.97 5.57
N CYS A 56 -6.73 7.23 4.82
CA CYS A 56 -7.58 7.75 3.76
C CYS A 56 -9.04 7.30 3.96
N PRO A 57 -9.72 7.74 5.03
CA PRO A 57 -11.05 7.23 5.41
C PRO A 57 -12.16 7.58 4.41
N HIS A 58 -11.92 8.58 3.56
CA HIS A 58 -12.88 9.07 2.55
C HIS A 58 -12.48 8.69 1.12
N ALA A 59 -11.45 7.86 0.95
CA ALA A 59 -11.09 7.28 -0.34
C ALA A 59 -11.75 5.91 -0.53
N GLU A 60 -12.10 5.56 -1.76
CA GLU A 60 -12.53 4.21 -2.13
C GLU A 60 -11.29 3.32 -2.28
N ILE A 61 -11.12 2.36 -1.38
CA ILE A 61 -10.03 1.38 -1.46
C ILE A 61 -10.47 0.19 -2.31
N LEU A 62 -9.88 0.08 -3.51
CA LEU A 62 -10.07 -1.00 -4.47
C LEU A 62 -9.31 -2.28 -4.03
N LEU A 63 -9.28 -3.29 -4.92
CA LEU A 63 -8.61 -4.57 -4.68
C LEU A 63 -7.14 -4.39 -4.25
N PHE A 64 -6.76 -5.00 -3.15
CA PHE A 64 -5.37 -5.01 -2.69
C PHE A 64 -4.58 -6.19 -3.27
N MET A 65 -3.36 -5.92 -3.72
CA MET A 65 -2.45 -6.94 -4.26
C MET A 65 -1.20 -7.12 -3.40
N ALA A 66 -0.89 -8.36 -3.05
CA ALA A 66 0.34 -8.74 -2.37
C ALA A 66 1.30 -9.44 -3.33
N VAL A 67 2.48 -8.87 -3.54
CA VAL A 67 3.51 -9.39 -4.44
C VAL A 67 4.66 -9.95 -3.62
N LYS A 68 4.76 -11.28 -3.55
CA LYS A 68 5.89 -11.95 -2.89
C LYS A 68 7.14 -11.82 -3.75
N LEU A 69 8.20 -11.26 -3.18
CA LEU A 69 9.52 -11.26 -3.80
C LEU A 69 10.04 -12.70 -3.82
N GLN A 70 10.27 -13.22 -5.02
CA GLN A 70 11.02 -14.46 -5.23
C GLN A 70 12.44 -14.06 -5.60
N THR A 71 13.42 -14.52 -4.83
CA THR A 71 14.80 -14.53 -5.30
C THR A 71 14.88 -15.59 -6.40
N LEU A 72 15.30 -15.19 -7.61
CA LEU A 72 15.88 -16.15 -8.56
C LEU A 72 17.07 -16.76 -7.83
N GLY A 73 16.99 -18.06 -7.54
CA GLY A 73 17.96 -18.74 -6.71
C GLY A 73 19.38 -18.46 -7.18
N MET A 74 20.14 -17.71 -6.37
CA MET A 74 21.58 -17.90 -6.31
C MET A 74 21.76 -19.27 -5.64
N LYS A 75 21.81 -20.31 -6.46
CA LYS A 75 22.48 -21.55 -6.08
C LYS A 75 23.97 -21.26 -5.96
#